data_AF-A0A7C5I457-F1
#
_entry.id   AF-A0A7C5I457-F1
#
_cell.length_a   1.000
_cell.length_b   1.000
_cell.length_c   1.000
_cell.angle_alpha   90.00
_cell.angle_beta   90.00
_cell.angle_gamma   90.00
#
_symmetry.space_group_name_H-M   'P 1'
#
loop_
_entity.id
_entity.type
_entity.pdbx_description
1 polymer ?
#
loop_
_entity_poly.entity_id
_entity_poly.type
_entity_poly.pdbx_seq_one_letter_code
_entity_poly.pdbx_strand_id
1 'polypeptide(L)'
;MKKRILYQKVWTELSQEKSLILIAGPRQAGKTTLAQIIADSFTNSLYFNWDIPEHRTRLFKNPNFFESVIRKDASKPLIVFDEIHKFKDWKNYLKGIYDQFHGQYQFLVSGSGRLDIYQRGGDSLAGRYYLFHLWPFTLAELGGRNIGINEFLRSPQNIHEANPKGLKDLWTRLSEMSGFPEPFLLNKETSYRRWSNTYSNQLIREDIR
;
A
#
# COMPACT_ATOMS: atom_id res chain seq x y z
N MET A 1 7.89 11.20 -8.42
CA MET A 1 7.06 10.10 -7.86
C MET A 1 5.74 10.07 -8.63
N LYS A 2 5.29 8.93 -9.16
CA LYS A 2 4.04 8.86 -9.95
C LYS A 2 2.84 8.73 -9.00
N LYS A 3 1.81 9.57 -9.17
CA LYS A 3 0.59 9.52 -8.34
C LYS A 3 -0.23 8.27 -8.68
N ARG A 4 -0.62 7.51 -7.66
CA ARG A 4 -1.42 6.26 -7.79
C ARG A 4 -2.93 6.57 -7.72
N ILE A 5 -3.47 7.35 -8.66
CA ILE A 5 -4.82 7.96 -8.55
C ILE A 5 -5.93 6.92 -8.33
N LEU A 6 -5.89 5.79 -9.05
CA LEU A 6 -6.89 4.73 -8.88
C LEU A 6 -6.88 4.17 -7.45
N TYR A 7 -5.70 3.96 -6.88
CA TYR A 7 -5.52 3.47 -5.52
C TYR A 7 -5.92 4.50 -4.46
N GLN A 8 -5.75 5.80 -4.72
CA GLN A 8 -6.28 6.86 -3.84
C GLN A 8 -7.81 6.86 -3.79
N LYS A 9 -8.48 6.61 -4.92
CA LYS A 9 -9.95 6.50 -4.98
C LYS A 9 -10.43 5.31 -4.15
N VAL A 10 -9.84 4.13 -4.37
CA VAL A 10 -10.17 2.92 -3.60
C VAL A 10 -9.92 3.14 -2.10
N TRP A 11 -8.79 3.76 -1.74
CA TRP A 11 -8.52 4.15 -0.35
C TRP A 11 -9.66 5.01 0.21
N THR A 12 -10.09 6.04 -0.53
CA THR A 12 -11.12 6.97 -0.09
C THR A 12 -12.43 6.23 0.21
N GLU A 13 -12.86 5.36 -0.70
CA GLU A 13 -14.05 4.51 -0.55
C GLU A 13 -13.94 3.61 0.69
N LEU A 14 -12.87 2.83 0.81
CA LEU A 14 -12.67 1.91 1.94
C LEU A 14 -12.59 2.65 3.29
N SER A 15 -11.94 3.81 3.31
CA SER A 15 -11.71 4.59 4.53
C SER A 15 -12.96 5.26 5.10
N GLN A 16 -14.02 5.40 4.28
CA GLN A 16 -15.33 5.88 4.71
C GLN A 16 -16.09 4.81 5.50
N GLU A 17 -15.90 3.54 5.15
CA GLU A 17 -16.60 2.41 5.77
C GLU A 17 -15.81 1.81 6.94
N LYS A 18 -14.47 1.85 6.87
CA LYS A 18 -13.61 1.24 7.88
C LYS A 18 -12.48 2.16 8.32
N SER A 19 -12.32 2.27 9.64
CA SER A 19 -11.28 3.11 10.23
C SER A 19 -9.90 2.43 10.32
N LEU A 20 -9.79 1.14 10.00
CA LEU A 20 -8.51 0.43 9.91
C LEU A 20 -8.40 -0.25 8.55
N ILE A 21 -7.41 0.15 7.76
CA ILE A 21 -7.14 -0.41 6.45
C ILE A 21 -5.71 -0.97 6.43
N LEU A 22 -5.55 -2.17 5.91
CA LEU A 22 -4.25 -2.81 5.71
C LEU A 22 -3.88 -2.76 4.23
N ILE A 23 -2.77 -2.10 3.88
CA ILE A 23 -2.15 -2.19 2.57
C ILE A 23 -1.27 -3.43 2.51
N ALA A 24 -1.66 -4.39 1.68
CA ALA A 24 -0.88 -5.58 1.34
C ALA A 24 -0.41 -5.53 -0.12
N GLY A 25 0.54 -6.39 -0.47
CA GLY A 25 1.04 -6.51 -1.85
C GLY A 25 2.52 -6.86 -1.90
N PRO A 26 3.05 -7.17 -3.10
CA PRO A 26 4.43 -7.63 -3.25
C PRO A 26 5.44 -6.58 -2.78
N ARG A 27 6.62 -7.05 -2.37
CA ARG A 27 7.74 -6.15 -2.05
C ARG A 27 8.03 -5.24 -3.25
N GLN A 28 8.44 -4.01 -2.99
CA GLN A 28 8.71 -3.00 -4.02
C GLN A 28 7.51 -2.55 -4.87
N ALA A 29 6.26 -2.94 -4.56
CA ALA A 29 5.07 -2.44 -5.25
C ALA A 29 4.75 -0.96 -5.02
N GLY A 30 5.46 -0.28 -4.10
CA GLY A 30 5.26 1.13 -3.76
C GLY A 30 4.29 1.39 -2.60
N LYS A 31 4.21 0.48 -1.62
CA LYS A 31 3.29 0.59 -0.47
C LYS A 31 3.59 1.81 0.41
N THR A 32 4.83 1.93 0.91
CA THR A 32 5.31 3.10 1.66
C THR A 32 5.05 4.39 0.89
N THR A 33 5.33 4.40 -0.42
CA THR A 33 5.06 5.53 -1.30
C THR A 33 3.58 5.92 -1.32
N LEU A 34 2.67 4.94 -1.46
CA LEU A 34 1.24 5.20 -1.42
C LEU A 34 0.78 5.69 -0.04
N ALA A 35 1.30 5.09 1.04
CA ALA A 35 0.97 5.50 2.40
C ALA A 35 1.41 6.94 2.68
N GLN A 36 2.59 7.36 2.21
CA GLN A 36 3.06 8.74 2.29
C GLN A 36 2.13 9.69 1.52
N ILE A 37 1.78 9.33 0.28
CA ILE A 37 0.88 10.11 -0.57
C ILE A 37 -0.49 10.28 0.09
N ILE A 38 -1.00 9.23 0.74
CA ILE A 38 -2.25 9.29 1.50
C ILE A 38 -2.07 10.21 2.72
N ALA A 39 -1.01 10.04 3.52
CA ALA A 39 -0.73 10.88 4.67
C ALA A 39 -0.62 12.38 4.33
N ASP A 40 0.00 12.71 3.21
CA ASP A 40 0.15 14.08 2.71
C ASP A 40 -1.18 14.71 2.29
N SER A 41 -2.21 13.89 2.01
CA SER A 41 -3.56 14.37 1.70
C SER A 41 -4.40 14.69 2.93
N PHE A 42 -3.92 14.34 4.14
CA PHE A 42 -4.61 14.61 5.40
C PHE A 42 -4.04 15.87 6.07
N THR A 43 -4.93 16.73 6.56
CA THR A 43 -4.54 17.91 7.36
C THR A 43 -3.79 17.49 8.64
N ASN A 44 -4.34 16.47 9.31
CA ASN A 44 -3.82 15.90 10.54
C ASN A 44 -3.36 14.47 10.26
N SER A 45 -2.05 14.24 10.31
CA SER A 45 -1.48 12.91 10.07
C SER A 45 -0.26 12.66 10.93
N LEU A 46 -0.04 11.38 11.27
CA LEU A 46 1.17 10.92 11.94
C LEU A 46 1.68 9.69 11.22
N TYR A 47 2.95 9.72 10.85
CA TYR A 47 3.61 8.59 10.18
C TYR A 47 4.54 7.87 11.14
N PHE A 48 4.24 6.60 11.41
CA PHE A 48 5.07 5.69 12.16
C PHE A 48 5.67 4.64 11.21
N ASN A 49 6.96 4.36 11.37
CA ASN A 49 7.67 3.34 10.60
C ASN A 49 8.47 2.48 11.57
N TRP A 50 8.19 1.18 11.60
CA TRP A 50 8.82 0.23 12.51
C TRP A 50 10.32 0.06 12.28
N ASP A 51 10.80 0.27 11.06
CA ASP A 51 12.23 0.14 10.75
C ASP A 51 13.06 1.27 11.35
N ILE A 52 12.43 2.37 11.79
CA ILE A 52 13.10 3.48 12.46
C ILE A 52 13.26 3.17 13.97
N PRO A 53 14.49 3.08 14.52
CA PRO A 53 14.71 2.78 15.93
C PRO A 53 13.99 3.73 16.89
N GLU A 54 14.03 5.03 16.61
CA GLU A 54 13.37 6.06 17.42
C GLU A 54 11.86 5.84 17.53
N HIS A 55 11.20 5.46 16.42
CA HIS A 55 9.77 5.16 16.40
C HIS A 55 9.46 3.96 17.30
N ARG A 56 10.25 2.88 17.23
CA ARG A 56 10.09 1.73 18.13
C ARG A 56 10.20 2.15 19.59
N THR A 57 11.20 2.95 19.94
CA THR A 57 11.36 3.48 21.29
C THR A 57 10.15 4.31 21.73
N ARG A 58 9.57 5.13 20.83
CA ARG A 58 8.36 5.92 21.10
C ARG A 58 7.16 5.03 21.42
N LEU A 59 6.92 3.97 20.64
CA LEU A 59 5.83 3.01 20.90
C LEU A 59 6.01 2.32 22.26
N PHE A 60 7.21 1.85 22.58
CA PHE A 60 7.46 1.15 23.84
C PHE A 60 7.33 2.05 25.07
N LYS A 61 7.69 3.34 24.95
CA LYS A 61 7.52 4.31 26.03
C LYS A 61 6.07 4.75 26.21
N ASN A 62 5.34 4.91 25.11
CA ASN A 62 3.94 5.31 25.10
C ASN A 62 3.20 4.58 23.97
N PRO A 63 2.46 3.50 24.26
CA PRO A 63 1.69 2.78 23.24
C PRO A 63 0.65 3.67 22.53
N ASN A 64 0.14 4.69 23.22
CA ASN A 64 -0.85 5.63 22.68
C ASN A 64 -0.20 6.93 22.18
N PHE A 65 1.07 6.89 21.78
CA PHE A 65 1.78 8.08 21.30
C PHE A 65 1.06 8.80 20.16
N PHE A 66 0.24 8.12 19.37
CA PHE A 66 -0.50 8.70 18.27
C PHE A 66 -1.57 9.70 18.71
N GLU A 67 -2.01 9.65 19.98
CA GLU A 67 -2.94 10.65 20.54
C GLU A 67 -2.30 12.05 20.60
N SER A 68 -0.96 12.13 20.63
CA SER A 68 -0.19 13.38 20.55
C SER A 68 -0.06 13.97 19.14
N VAL A 69 -0.79 13.44 18.16
CA VAL A 69 -0.81 14.00 16.79
C VAL A 69 -1.21 15.48 16.82
N ILE A 70 -0.48 16.30 16.08
CA ILE A 70 -0.77 17.73 15.99
C ILE A 70 -2.06 17.89 15.18
N ARG A 71 -3.08 18.49 15.80
CA ARG A 71 -4.37 18.79 15.17
C ARG A 71 -4.41 20.26 14.76
N LYS A 72 -4.47 20.51 13.46
CA LYS A 72 -4.61 21.86 12.88
C LYS A 72 -6.07 22.25 12.69
N ASP A 73 -6.97 21.27 12.67
CA ASP A 73 -8.41 21.44 12.55
C ASP A 73 -9.18 20.30 13.26
N ALA A 74 -10.51 20.28 13.13
CA ALA A 74 -11.36 19.25 13.69
C ALA A 74 -11.45 17.95 12.84
N SER A 75 -10.71 17.86 11.73
CA SER A 75 -10.74 16.68 10.86
C SER A 75 -10.15 15.45 11.56
N LYS A 76 -10.68 14.27 11.21
CA LYS A 76 -10.25 13.00 11.78
C LYS A 76 -8.78 12.74 11.38
N PRO A 77 -7.86 12.59 12.35
CA PRO A 77 -6.45 12.35 12.04
C PRO A 77 -6.20 10.95 11.47
N LEU A 78 -5.25 10.87 10.55
CA LEU A 78 -4.73 9.61 10.01
C LEU A 78 -3.43 9.20 10.70
N ILE A 79 -3.41 7.98 11.22
CA ILE A 79 -2.22 7.36 11.80
C ILE A 79 -1.75 6.25 10.86
N VAL A 80 -0.56 6.41 10.31
CA VAL A 80 0.07 5.42 9.42
C VAL A 80 1.05 4.58 10.22
N PHE A 81 0.91 3.26 10.15
CA PHE A 81 1.82 2.27 10.72
C PHE A 81 2.50 1.48 9.60
N ASP A 82 3.69 1.92 9.20
CA ASP A 82 4.50 1.27 8.18
C ASP A 82 5.37 0.17 8.78
N GLU A 83 5.39 -0.98 8.12
CA GLU A 83 6.17 -2.17 8.49
C GLU A 83 5.89 -2.70 9.93
N ILE A 84 4.76 -2.33 10.54
CA ILE A 84 4.39 -2.70 11.93
C ILE A 84 4.28 -4.21 12.13
N HIS A 85 4.05 -4.99 11.08
CA HIS A 85 4.00 -6.45 11.13
C HIS A 85 5.30 -7.10 11.63
N LYS A 86 6.42 -6.37 11.64
CA LYS A 86 7.69 -6.80 12.25
C LYS A 86 7.67 -6.75 13.79
N PHE A 87 6.73 -6.04 14.39
CA PHE A 87 6.50 -6.07 15.82
C PHE A 87 5.78 -7.36 16.21
N LYS A 88 6.36 -8.20 17.07
CA LYS A 88 5.81 -9.52 17.41
C LYS A 88 4.34 -9.49 17.85
N ASP A 89 3.92 -8.46 18.57
CA ASP A 89 2.56 -8.34 19.13
C ASP A 89 1.65 -7.35 18.37
N TRP A 90 1.99 -7.06 17.10
CA TRP A 90 1.30 -6.03 16.31
C TRP A 90 -0.20 -6.22 16.21
N LYS A 91 -0.70 -7.46 16.13
CA LYS A 91 -2.14 -7.74 16.02
C LYS A 91 -2.92 -7.34 17.27
N ASN A 92 -2.42 -7.70 18.45
CA ASN A 92 -3.07 -7.36 19.71
C ASN A 92 -3.04 -5.85 19.92
N TYR A 93 -1.93 -5.21 19.56
CA TYR A 93 -1.82 -3.75 19.53
C TYR A 93 -2.87 -3.13 18.60
N LEU A 94 -2.98 -3.58 17.34
CA LEU A 94 -3.98 -3.06 16.40
C LEU A 94 -5.44 -3.31 16.85
N LYS A 95 -5.69 -4.45 17.50
CA LYS A 95 -7.01 -4.77 18.08
C LYS A 95 -7.38 -3.76 19.17
N GLY A 96 -6.46 -3.51 20.11
CA GLY A 96 -6.65 -2.54 21.19
C GLY A 96 -6.90 -1.14 20.67
N ILE A 97 -6.08 -0.66 19.72
CA ILE A 97 -6.27 0.69 19.17
C ILE A 97 -7.57 0.80 18.39
N TYR A 98 -7.97 -0.24 17.64
CA TYR A 98 -9.21 -0.20 16.89
C TYR A 98 -10.41 -0.16 17.84
N ASP A 99 -10.48 -1.08 18.80
CA ASP A 99 -11.61 -1.22 19.71
C ASP A 99 -11.83 0.07 20.53
N GLN A 100 -10.74 0.74 20.92
CA GLN A 100 -10.81 1.99 21.70
C GLN A 100 -10.97 3.26 20.83
N PHE A 101 -10.32 3.35 19.67
CA PHE A 101 -10.09 4.61 18.97
C PHE A 101 -10.66 4.70 17.54
N HIS A 102 -11.32 3.65 17.02
CA HIS A 102 -11.87 3.67 15.64
C HIS A 102 -12.82 4.84 15.36
N GLY A 103 -13.53 5.37 16.35
CA GLY A 103 -14.39 6.55 16.19
C GLY A 103 -13.61 7.86 15.98
N GLN A 104 -12.38 7.95 16.51
CA GLN A 104 -11.63 9.20 16.62
C GLN A 104 -10.44 9.30 15.65
N TYR A 105 -9.93 8.17 15.13
CA TYR A 105 -8.75 8.10 14.27
C TYR A 105 -8.99 7.19 13.07
N GLN A 106 -8.36 7.51 11.94
CA GLN A 106 -8.20 6.57 10.83
C GLN A 106 -6.81 5.95 10.92
N PHE A 107 -6.73 4.66 10.61
CA PHE A 107 -5.52 3.86 10.71
C PHE A 107 -5.21 3.25 9.35
N LEU A 108 -4.00 3.49 8.87
CA LEU A 108 -3.46 2.85 7.69
C LEU A 108 -2.25 2.03 8.07
N VAL A 109 -2.30 0.74 7.81
CA VAL A 109 -1.21 -0.19 8.15
C VAL A 109 -0.61 -0.71 6.85
N SER A 110 0.70 -0.58 6.66
CA SER A 110 1.39 -1.22 5.53
C SER A 110 2.29 -2.35 6.01
N GLY A 111 2.38 -3.37 5.17
CA GLY A 111 3.30 -4.47 5.39
C GLY A 111 3.58 -5.24 4.11
N SER A 112 4.69 -5.97 4.11
CA SER A 112 5.07 -6.87 3.04
C SER A 112 4.03 -8.01 2.87
N GLY A 113 4.22 -8.87 1.86
CA GLY A 113 3.30 -9.98 1.49
C GLY A 113 2.97 -10.97 2.61
N ARG A 114 3.60 -10.83 3.79
CA ARG A 114 3.28 -11.57 5.01
C ARG A 114 1.96 -11.16 5.65
N LEU A 115 1.41 -9.97 5.37
CA LEU A 115 0.11 -9.57 5.91
C LEU A 115 -1.03 -10.52 5.50
N ASP A 116 -0.94 -11.10 4.30
CA ASP A 116 -1.92 -12.06 3.78
C ASP A 116 -1.80 -13.46 4.44
N ILE A 117 -0.63 -13.79 4.99
CA ILE A 117 -0.24 -15.15 5.39
C ILE A 117 -0.47 -15.40 6.89
N TYR A 118 -0.63 -14.37 7.71
CA TYR A 118 -0.82 -14.50 9.16
C TYR A 118 -2.25 -14.90 9.56
N GLN A 119 -2.77 -16.00 9.02
CA GLN A 119 -3.97 -16.69 9.51
C GLN A 119 -3.68 -17.66 10.68
N ARG A 120 -2.41 -17.97 11.00
CA ARG A 120 -2.03 -19.10 11.87
C ARG A 120 -1.43 -18.77 13.25
N GLY A 121 -1.72 -17.61 13.82
CA GLY A 121 -1.30 -17.32 15.20
C GLY A 121 -1.82 -16.00 15.76
N GLY A 122 -2.35 -16.06 16.99
CA GLY A 122 -2.89 -14.93 17.76
C GLY A 122 -4.41 -14.72 17.59
N ASP A 123 -4.96 -13.82 18.40
CA ASP A 123 -6.34 -13.34 18.28
C ASP A 123 -6.58 -12.71 16.90
N SER A 124 -7.75 -12.99 16.34
CA SER A 124 -8.08 -12.56 14.98
C SER A 124 -8.41 -11.06 14.92
N LEU A 125 -7.85 -10.35 13.93
CA LEU A 125 -8.28 -9.02 13.52
C LEU A 125 -9.59 -9.05 12.68
N ALA A 126 -10.25 -10.22 12.59
CA ALA A 126 -11.48 -10.39 11.83
C ALA A 126 -12.51 -9.31 12.16
N GLY A 127 -13.14 -8.78 11.11
CA GLY A 127 -14.15 -7.74 11.20
C GLY A 127 -13.65 -6.36 11.61
N ARG A 128 -12.34 -6.16 11.86
CA ARG A 128 -11.78 -4.87 12.29
C ARG A 128 -11.08 -4.09 11.18
N TYR A 129 -10.73 -4.75 10.07
CA TYR A 129 -10.03 -4.08 8.98
C TYR A 129 -10.59 -4.43 7.60
N TYR A 130 -10.28 -3.57 6.62
CA TYR A 130 -10.33 -3.93 5.21
C TYR A 130 -8.93 -4.10 4.64
N LEU A 131 -8.80 -5.10 3.78
CA LEU A 131 -7.55 -5.42 3.10
C LEU A 131 -7.53 -4.72 1.74
N PHE A 132 -6.46 -4.01 1.49
CA PHE A 132 -6.26 -3.19 0.31
C PHE A 132 -4.98 -3.64 -0.42
N HIS A 133 -5.14 -4.32 -1.55
CA HIS A 133 -3.99 -4.85 -2.30
C HIS A 133 -3.42 -3.82 -3.25
N LEU A 134 -2.18 -3.42 -3.02
CA LEU A 134 -1.40 -2.61 -3.95
C LEU A 134 -0.55 -3.50 -4.85
N TRP A 135 -0.89 -3.49 -6.15
CA TRP A 135 -0.14 -4.20 -7.18
C TRP A 135 0.94 -3.33 -7.81
N PRO A 136 1.89 -3.92 -8.55
CA PRO A 136 2.73 -3.17 -9.48
C PRO A 136 1.87 -2.35 -10.47
N PHE A 137 2.50 -1.41 -11.17
CA PHE A 137 1.80 -0.59 -12.15
C PHE A 137 1.07 -1.44 -13.19
N THR A 138 -0.20 -1.11 -13.39
CA THR A 138 -1.02 -1.71 -14.44
C THR A 138 -1.14 -0.77 -15.62
N LEU A 139 -1.49 -1.31 -16.79
CA LEU A 139 -1.75 -0.50 -17.98
C LEU A 139 -2.89 0.50 -17.73
N ALA A 140 -3.94 0.08 -17.02
CA ALA A 140 -5.06 0.94 -16.63
C ALA A 140 -4.62 2.13 -15.77
N GLU A 141 -3.72 1.90 -14.82
CA GLU A 141 -3.18 2.97 -13.97
C GLU A 141 -2.30 3.92 -14.77
N LEU A 142 -1.38 3.39 -15.59
CA LEU A 142 -0.41 4.21 -16.32
C LEU A 142 -1.05 4.99 -17.47
N GLY A 143 -2.05 4.39 -18.13
CA GLY A 143 -2.83 4.99 -19.21
C GLY A 143 -4.01 5.83 -18.74
N GLY A 144 -4.27 5.90 -17.42
CA GLY A 144 -5.35 6.72 -16.85
C GLY A 144 -6.76 6.25 -17.22
N ARG A 145 -6.92 4.98 -17.62
CA ARG A 145 -8.20 4.41 -18.06
C ARG A 145 -8.52 3.15 -17.27
N ASN A 146 -9.47 3.27 -16.36
CA ASN A 146 -10.03 2.12 -15.64
C ASN A 146 -11.34 1.72 -16.31
N ILE A 147 -11.28 0.73 -17.20
CA ILE A 147 -12.47 0.17 -17.86
C ILE A 147 -13.24 -0.71 -16.88
N GLY A 148 -14.56 -0.56 -16.83
CA GLY A 148 -15.40 -1.43 -16.02
C GLY A 148 -15.38 -2.87 -16.54
N ILE A 149 -15.60 -3.86 -15.66
CA ILE A 149 -15.60 -5.28 -16.07
C ILE A 149 -16.58 -5.56 -17.20
N ASN A 150 -17.76 -4.92 -17.19
CA ASN A 150 -18.77 -5.09 -18.25
C ASN A 150 -18.30 -4.53 -19.60
N GLU A 151 -17.56 -3.41 -19.61
CA GLU A 151 -16.96 -2.85 -20.83
C GLU A 151 -15.83 -3.74 -21.32
N PHE A 152 -14.96 -4.20 -20.41
CA PHE A 152 -13.88 -5.14 -20.73
C PHE A 152 -14.41 -6.44 -21.35
N LEU A 153 -15.45 -7.04 -20.77
CA LEU A 153 -16.03 -8.29 -21.26
C LEU A 153 -16.68 -8.14 -22.65
N ARG A 154 -17.22 -6.96 -22.98
CA ARG A 154 -17.79 -6.68 -24.31
C ARG A 154 -16.74 -6.61 -25.40
N SER A 155 -15.55 -6.13 -25.09
CA SER A 155 -14.49 -5.95 -26.09
C SER A 155 -13.09 -6.06 -25.46
N PRO A 156 -12.67 -7.27 -25.04
CA PRO A 156 -11.41 -7.45 -24.34
C PRO A 156 -10.19 -7.12 -25.22
N GLN A 157 -10.36 -7.19 -26.55
CA GLN A 157 -9.30 -6.92 -27.53
C GLN A 157 -9.23 -5.44 -27.94
N ASN A 158 -10.29 -4.64 -27.73
CA ASN A 158 -10.37 -3.25 -28.19
C ASN A 158 -9.77 -2.23 -27.21
N ILE A 159 -8.99 -2.70 -26.23
CA ILE A 159 -8.22 -1.83 -25.32
C ILE A 159 -7.30 -0.89 -26.13
N HIS A 160 -6.90 -1.31 -27.33
CA HIS A 160 -6.02 -0.57 -28.24
C HIS A 160 -6.70 0.58 -29.01
N GLU A 161 -8.02 0.59 -29.17
CA GLU A 161 -8.66 1.40 -30.22
C GLU A 161 -8.98 2.84 -29.81
N ALA A 162 -9.16 3.14 -28.52
CA ALA A 162 -9.67 4.46 -28.11
C ALA A 162 -8.61 5.52 -27.76
N ASN A 163 -7.30 5.21 -27.75
CA ASN A 163 -6.27 6.25 -27.59
C ASN A 163 -4.87 5.79 -28.10
N PRO A 164 -4.57 5.90 -29.41
CA PRO A 164 -3.42 5.24 -30.02
C PRO A 164 -2.03 5.80 -29.65
N LYS A 165 -1.93 6.99 -29.05
CA LYS A 165 -0.62 7.60 -28.71
C LYS A 165 -0.24 7.34 -27.26
N GLY A 166 0.77 6.50 -27.06
CA GLY A 166 1.40 6.24 -25.77
C GLY A 166 0.95 4.96 -25.06
N LEU A 167 -0.27 4.44 -25.31
CA LEU A 167 -0.71 3.20 -24.69
C LEU A 167 0.09 1.98 -25.18
N LYS A 168 0.42 1.96 -26.48
CA LYS A 168 1.33 0.97 -27.07
C LYS A 168 2.73 1.05 -26.45
N ASP A 169 3.27 2.26 -26.28
CA ASP A 169 4.59 2.44 -25.68
C ASP A 169 4.61 2.04 -24.21
N LEU A 170 3.53 2.34 -23.46
CA LEU A 170 3.36 1.89 -22.08
C LEU A 170 3.26 0.37 -22.00
N TRP A 171 2.54 -0.27 -22.92
CA TRP A 171 2.46 -1.72 -23.02
C TRP A 171 3.84 -2.32 -23.30
N THR A 172 4.53 -1.86 -24.34
CA THR A 172 5.89 -2.31 -24.68
C THR A 172 6.83 -2.17 -23.48
N ARG A 173 6.81 -1.02 -22.80
CA ARG A 173 7.64 -0.79 -21.60
C ARG A 173 7.27 -1.71 -20.45
N LEU A 174 5.99 -1.96 -20.20
CA LEU A 174 5.55 -2.92 -19.17
C LEU A 174 6.02 -4.34 -19.50
N SER A 175 5.96 -4.74 -20.77
CA SER A 175 6.40 -6.05 -21.24
C SER A 175 7.91 -6.22 -21.11
N GLU A 176 8.69 -5.16 -21.34
CA GLU A 176 10.16 -5.20 -21.30
C GLU A 176 10.74 -5.01 -19.88
N MET A 177 10.11 -4.18 -19.04
CA MET A 177 10.68 -3.71 -17.77
C MET A 177 9.89 -4.13 -16.52
N SER A 178 8.77 -4.84 -16.68
CA SER A 178 7.77 -5.16 -15.65
C SER A 178 6.93 -3.97 -15.16
N GLY A 179 5.86 -4.26 -14.42
CA GLY A 179 5.05 -3.26 -13.72
C GLY A 179 5.66 -2.73 -12.43
N PHE A 180 6.77 -3.31 -11.93
CA PHE A 180 7.33 -2.84 -10.67
C PHE A 180 7.87 -1.41 -10.80
N PRO A 181 7.58 -0.50 -9.84
CA PRO A 181 7.92 0.90 -9.95
C PRO A 181 9.38 1.19 -10.31
N GLU A 182 10.34 0.52 -9.67
CA GLU A 182 11.77 0.77 -9.88
C GLU A 182 12.23 0.46 -11.32
N PRO A 183 12.11 -0.79 -11.83
CA PRO A 183 12.55 -1.09 -13.18
C PRO A 183 11.70 -0.38 -14.23
N PHE A 184 10.38 -0.23 -14.00
CA PHE A 184 9.51 0.51 -14.90
C PHE A 184 9.99 1.95 -15.05
N LEU A 185 10.20 2.69 -13.95
CA LEU A 185 10.57 4.11 -14.00
C LEU A 185 11.97 4.35 -14.57
N LEU A 186 12.93 3.46 -14.30
CA LEU A 186 14.29 3.57 -14.84
C LEU A 186 14.35 3.35 -16.35
N ASN A 187 13.50 2.48 -16.91
CA ASN A 187 13.43 2.18 -18.35
C ASN A 187 14.77 1.84 -18.99
N LYS A 188 15.57 1.01 -18.30
CA LYS A 188 16.90 0.59 -18.75
C LYS A 188 17.00 -0.91 -18.59
N GLU A 189 17.27 -1.60 -19.70
CA GLU A 189 17.36 -3.06 -19.71
C GLU A 189 18.43 -3.59 -18.75
N THR A 190 19.59 -2.91 -18.67
CA THR A 190 20.67 -3.27 -17.74
C THR A 190 20.24 -3.15 -16.27
N SER A 191 19.46 -2.12 -15.94
CA SER A 191 18.86 -1.95 -14.61
C SER A 191 17.81 -3.01 -14.32
N TYR A 192 16.93 -3.31 -15.29
CA TYR A 192 15.92 -4.36 -15.16
C TYR A 192 16.54 -5.73 -14.89
N ARG A 193 17.57 -6.13 -15.67
CA ARG A 193 18.26 -7.42 -15.48
C ARG A 193 18.87 -7.54 -14.08
N ARG A 194 19.52 -6.47 -13.58
CA ARG A 194 20.06 -6.44 -12.21
C ARG A 194 18.95 -6.54 -11.18
N TRP A 195 17.91 -5.72 -11.31
CA TRP A 195 16.76 -5.70 -10.42
C TRP A 195 16.07 -7.08 -10.36
N SER A 196 15.78 -7.69 -11.50
CA SER A 196 15.11 -8.99 -11.60
C SER A 196 15.91 -10.10 -10.91
N ASN A 197 17.24 -10.12 -11.10
CA ASN A 197 18.11 -11.10 -10.44
C ASN A 197 18.13 -10.92 -8.91
N THR A 198 18.17 -9.68 -8.43
CA THR A 198 18.13 -9.39 -6.99
C THR A 198 16.77 -9.71 -6.39
N TYR A 199 15.69 -9.29 -7.04
CA TYR A 199 14.32 -9.47 -6.58
C TYR A 199 13.97 -10.95 -6.42
N SER A 200 14.26 -11.79 -7.42
CA SER A 200 14.02 -13.24 -7.33
C SER A 200 14.78 -13.89 -6.19
N ASN A 201 16.05 -13.51 -5.98
CA ASN A 201 16.87 -14.04 -4.89
C ASN A 201 16.35 -13.63 -3.51
N GLN A 202 15.92 -12.37 -3.35
CA GLN A 202 15.35 -11.86 -2.09
C GLN A 202 14.01 -12.53 -1.78
N LEU A 203 13.12 -12.66 -2.77
CA LEU A 203 11.81 -13.27 -2.57
C LEU A 203 11.93 -14.73 -2.12
N ILE A 204 12.81 -15.51 -2.75
CA ILE A 204 13.06 -16.90 -2.36
C ILE A 204 13.66 -17.00 -0.95
N ARG A 205 14.64 -16.15 -0.62
CA ARG A 205 15.37 -16.25 0.66
C ARG A 205 14.58 -15.72 1.85
N GLU A 206 13.80 -14.66 1.66
CA GLU A 206 13.16 -13.94 2.76
C GLU A 206 11.68 -14.24 2.91
N ASP A 207 10.96 -14.61 1.85
CA ASP A 207 9.49 -14.78 1.91
C ASP A 207 9.03 -16.25 1.85
N ILE A 208 9.87 -17.19 1.38
CA ILE A 208 9.53 -18.63 1.27
C ILE A 208 10.11 -19.48 2.42
N ARG A 209 11.02 -18.93 3.24
CA ARG A 209 11.64 -19.65 4.38
C ARG A 209 10.86 -19.51 5.69
#